data_AF-A0AA48M1L8-F1
#
_entry.id   AF-A0AA48M1L8-F1
#
_cell.length_a   1.000
_cell.length_b   1.000
_cell.length_c   1.000
_cell.angle_alpha   90.00
_cell.angle_beta   90.00
_cell.angle_gamma   90.00
#
_symmetry.space_group_name_H-M   'P 1'
#
loop_
_entity.id
_entity.type
_entity.pdbx_description
1 polymer ?
#
loop_
_entity_poly.entity_id
_entity_poly.type
_entity_poly.pdbx_seq_one_letter_code
_entity_poly.pdbx_strand_id
1 'polypeptide(L)'
;MAFSRRKRALAVAALVAACQSAAAQTPEHVAAVKAAFDKSPVRAGTCAPVTEDFDGWPAALVQRCDYPGGVAYILDVRPETMAKWIETGCAAHMSGVAACFDRMLKCAVEKSNATFVIGGNLAAERKGTVTNLFYRNGVVVATPQNGKADAVPVPEQEKLARLSESGVEAMAGGGAVAFWHTMPYQFAVKAIDLGVPAEMNTPDRRQRWLEIIRAELQAALKTDGNRFLSGWMTAHPITLRTGECADDRDP
;
A
#
# COMPACT_ATOMS: atom_id res chain seq x y z
N MET A 1 -78.29 21.00 -20.16
CA MET A 1 -77.21 20.59 -21.08
C MET A 1 -75.91 20.84 -20.33
N ALA A 2 -75.28 19.83 -19.73
CA ALA A 2 -74.40 18.81 -20.30
C ALA A 2 -72.94 19.03 -19.81
N PHE A 3 -72.48 18.11 -18.95
CA PHE A 3 -71.17 17.43 -18.92
C PHE A 3 -69.87 18.30 -19.05
N SER A 4 -68.79 18.14 -18.28
CA SER A 4 -68.10 16.91 -17.89
C SER A 4 -66.89 17.23 -16.97
N ARG A 5 -66.56 16.22 -16.15
CA ARG A 5 -65.32 15.91 -15.40
C ARG A 5 -63.99 16.24 -16.09
N ARG A 6 -62.96 16.52 -15.27
CA ARG A 6 -61.60 15.88 -15.20
C ARG A 6 -60.84 16.52 -14.02
N LYS A 7 -60.85 15.97 -12.81
CA LYS A 7 -59.94 14.95 -12.24
C LYS A 7 -58.45 15.09 -12.64
N ARG A 8 -57.67 15.51 -11.63
CA ARG A 8 -56.43 14.94 -11.08
C ARG A 8 -55.18 14.78 -11.96
N ALA A 9 -54.07 15.09 -11.28
CA ALA A 9 -52.72 14.56 -11.40
C ALA A 9 -51.79 15.22 -12.41
N LEU A 10 -50.74 15.87 -11.90
CA LEU A 10 -49.35 15.51 -12.17
C LEU A 10 -48.43 16.28 -11.20
N ALA A 11 -48.23 15.67 -10.03
CA ALA A 11 -46.96 15.79 -9.31
C ALA A 11 -45.98 14.78 -9.93
N VAL A 12 -44.70 14.92 -9.56
CA VAL A 12 -43.51 14.15 -10.01
C VAL A 12 -42.77 14.84 -11.16
N ALA A 13 -42.13 15.97 -10.84
CA ALA A 13 -40.91 16.37 -11.51
C ALA A 13 -39.75 15.71 -10.77
N ALA A 14 -38.95 14.97 -11.53
CA ALA A 14 -37.95 14.02 -11.09
C ALA A 14 -36.90 14.63 -10.13
N LEU A 15 -36.84 14.07 -8.92
CA LEU A 15 -35.58 13.90 -8.20
C LEU A 15 -34.73 12.92 -9.01
N VAL A 16 -33.94 13.45 -9.96
CA VAL A 16 -32.77 12.74 -10.45
C VAL A 16 -31.78 12.77 -9.29
N ALA A 17 -31.94 11.81 -8.39
CA ALA A 17 -30.89 11.40 -7.48
C ALA A 17 -29.72 10.97 -8.35
N ALA A 18 -28.78 11.89 -8.58
CA ALA A 18 -27.42 11.55 -8.92
C ALA A 18 -26.80 10.87 -7.70
N CYS A 19 -27.24 9.64 -7.41
CA CYS A 19 -26.37 8.66 -6.83
C CYS A 19 -25.27 8.48 -7.86
N GLN A 20 -24.17 9.23 -7.71
CA GLN A 20 -22.88 8.76 -8.19
C GLN A 20 -22.68 7.42 -7.51
N SER A 21 -23.12 6.36 -8.18
CA SER A 21 -22.81 5.00 -7.84
C SER A 21 -21.29 4.97 -7.72
N ALA A 22 -20.78 4.83 -6.49
CA ALA A 22 -19.45 4.31 -6.29
C ALA A 22 -19.34 3.10 -7.21
N ALA A 23 -18.50 3.17 -8.24
CA ALA A 23 -18.35 2.06 -9.16
C ALA A 23 -18.13 0.81 -8.31
N ALA A 24 -19.04 -0.14 -8.42
CA ALA A 24 -18.94 -1.40 -7.71
C ALA A 24 -17.62 -2.02 -8.16
N GLN A 25 -16.83 -2.46 -7.18
CA GLN A 25 -15.56 -3.12 -7.45
C GLN A 25 -15.79 -4.30 -8.39
N THR A 26 -14.96 -4.40 -9.43
CA THR A 26 -15.15 -5.47 -10.41
C THR A 26 -14.57 -6.79 -9.89
N PRO A 27 -15.27 -7.93 -10.04
CA PRO A 27 -14.72 -9.24 -9.68
C PRO A 27 -13.39 -9.54 -10.38
N GLU A 28 -13.21 -9.04 -11.60
CA GLU A 28 -11.99 -9.20 -12.39
C GLU A 28 -10.78 -8.52 -11.73
N HIS A 29 -10.97 -7.31 -11.19
CA HIS A 29 -9.92 -6.58 -10.47
C HIS A 29 -9.53 -7.28 -9.17
N VAL A 30 -10.51 -7.81 -8.42
CA VAL A 30 -10.24 -8.59 -7.21
C VAL A 30 -9.45 -9.86 -7.55
N ALA A 31 -9.85 -10.57 -8.60
CA ALA A 31 -9.15 -11.76 -9.07
C ALA A 31 -7.72 -11.46 -9.52
N ALA A 32 -7.50 -10.33 -10.22
CA ALA A 32 -6.17 -9.89 -10.65
C ALA A 32 -5.26 -9.60 -9.45
N VAL A 33 -5.75 -8.89 -8.44
CA VAL A 33 -5.01 -8.63 -7.20
C VAL A 33 -4.71 -9.93 -6.46
N LYS A 34 -5.69 -10.82 -6.34
CA LYS A 34 -5.49 -12.13 -5.71
C LYS A 34 -4.37 -12.90 -6.43
N ALA A 35 -4.40 -12.94 -7.76
CA ALA A 35 -3.37 -13.61 -8.55
C ALA A 35 -1.98 -12.96 -8.37
N ALA A 36 -1.91 -11.65 -8.16
CA ALA A 36 -0.67 -10.97 -7.82
C ALA A 36 -0.17 -11.33 -6.41
N PHE A 37 -1.07 -11.40 -5.42
CA PHE A 37 -0.73 -11.82 -4.06
C PHE A 37 -0.27 -13.28 -4.01
N ASP A 38 -0.93 -14.18 -4.73
CA ASP A 38 -0.56 -15.61 -4.78
C ASP A 38 0.85 -15.83 -5.39
N LYS A 39 1.35 -14.87 -6.18
CA LYS A 39 2.71 -14.88 -6.74
C LYS A 39 3.76 -14.23 -5.85
N SER A 40 3.36 -13.51 -4.79
CA SER A 40 4.32 -12.92 -3.87
C SER A 40 5.06 -14.05 -3.13
N PRO A 41 6.41 -14.08 -3.16
CA PRO A 41 7.18 -15.16 -2.54
C PRO A 41 6.93 -15.25 -1.02
N VAL A 42 6.63 -14.13 -0.37
CA VAL A 42 6.31 -14.11 1.06
C VAL A 42 4.91 -14.67 1.32
N ARG A 43 3.91 -14.23 0.55
CA ARG A 43 2.53 -14.70 0.72
C ARG A 43 2.32 -16.14 0.27
N ALA A 44 3.15 -16.64 -0.65
CA ALA A 44 3.19 -18.04 -1.06
C ALA A 44 3.89 -18.95 -0.02
N GLY A 45 4.51 -18.37 1.01
CA GLY A 45 5.05 -19.10 2.15
C GLY A 45 3.98 -19.64 3.10
N THR A 46 4.42 -20.14 4.25
CA THR A 46 3.53 -20.53 5.35
C THR A 46 3.18 -19.31 6.18
N CYS A 47 2.03 -18.70 5.89
CA CYS A 47 1.52 -17.54 6.61
C CYS A 47 0.47 -17.93 7.65
N ALA A 48 0.61 -17.41 8.86
CA ALA A 48 -0.38 -17.56 9.94
C ALA A 48 -0.63 -16.21 10.63
N PRO A 49 -1.88 -15.93 11.07
CA PRO A 49 -2.15 -14.77 11.91
C PRO A 49 -1.28 -14.78 13.17
N VAL A 50 -0.83 -13.61 13.60
CA VAL A 50 -0.15 -13.48 14.90
C VAL A 50 -1.18 -13.47 16.03
N THR A 51 -0.77 -13.91 17.22
CA THR A 51 -1.66 -14.01 18.39
C THR A 51 -1.67 -12.75 19.26
N GLU A 52 -0.69 -11.86 19.07
CA GLU A 52 -0.49 -10.66 19.86
C GLU A 52 -0.23 -9.46 18.95
N ASP A 53 -0.56 -8.27 19.43
CA ASP A 53 -0.26 -7.04 18.71
C ASP A 53 1.24 -6.94 18.40
N PHE A 54 1.55 -6.57 17.17
CA PHE A 54 2.91 -6.54 16.66
C PHE A 54 3.38 -5.10 16.56
N ASP A 55 4.07 -4.62 17.59
CA ASP A 55 4.67 -3.28 17.67
C ASP A 55 3.72 -2.15 17.22
N GLY A 56 2.51 -2.16 17.79
CA GLY A 56 1.48 -1.17 17.52
C GLY A 56 0.59 -1.45 16.30
N TRP A 57 0.76 -2.61 15.67
CA TRP A 57 -0.21 -3.17 14.72
C TRP A 57 -1.13 -4.17 15.42
N PRO A 58 -2.46 -4.04 15.27
CA PRO A 58 -3.40 -5.03 15.79
C PRO A 58 -3.12 -6.43 15.26
N ALA A 59 -3.12 -7.45 16.13
CA ALA A 59 -2.84 -8.84 15.77
C ALA A 59 -3.68 -9.33 14.57
N ALA A 60 -4.96 -8.93 14.54
CA ALA A 60 -5.91 -9.29 13.49
C ALA A 60 -5.56 -8.76 12.09
N LEU A 61 -4.58 -7.85 11.98
CA LEU A 61 -4.12 -7.28 10.71
C LEU A 61 -2.75 -7.83 10.29
N VAL A 62 -2.12 -8.69 11.09
CA VAL A 62 -0.73 -9.11 10.87
C VAL A 62 -0.65 -10.61 10.69
N GLN A 63 0.06 -11.02 9.64
CA GLN A 63 0.43 -12.41 9.39
C GLN A 63 1.94 -12.57 9.52
N ARG A 64 2.39 -13.61 10.24
CA ARG A 64 3.77 -14.08 10.21
C ARG A 64 3.88 -15.10 9.08
N CYS A 65 4.80 -14.86 8.15
CA CYS A 65 5.05 -15.71 6.99
C CYS A 65 6.47 -16.26 7.04
N ASP A 66 6.58 -17.59 7.10
CA ASP A 66 7.83 -18.32 6.86
C ASP A 66 7.91 -18.67 5.37
N TYR A 67 8.93 -18.20 4.68
CA TYR A 67 9.11 -18.44 3.25
C TYR A 67 10.59 -18.74 2.95
N PRO A 68 10.95 -19.26 1.76
CA PRO A 68 12.33 -19.69 1.48
C PRO A 68 13.41 -18.60 1.68
N GLY A 69 13.02 -17.31 1.61
CA GLY A 69 13.92 -16.18 1.84
C GLY A 69 13.97 -15.67 3.28
N GLY A 70 13.16 -16.20 4.22
CA GLY A 70 13.22 -15.81 5.63
C GLY A 70 11.86 -15.74 6.33
N VAL A 71 11.78 -14.86 7.33
CA VAL A 71 10.57 -14.57 8.11
C VAL A 71 10.17 -13.11 7.92
N ALA A 72 8.91 -12.90 7.56
CA ALA A 72 8.31 -11.58 7.41
C ALA A 72 6.99 -11.50 8.16
N TYR A 73 6.73 -10.37 8.79
CA TYR A 73 5.45 -9.97 9.34
C TYR A 73 4.81 -9.03 8.33
N ILE A 74 3.71 -9.44 7.71
CA ILE A 74 3.06 -8.69 6.64
C ILE A 74 1.70 -8.17 7.09
N LEU A 75 1.28 -7.06 6.48
CA LEU A 75 -0.08 -6.56 6.60
C LEU A 75 -1.04 -7.44 5.79
N ASP A 76 -2.09 -7.93 6.44
CA ASP A 76 -3.14 -8.72 5.81
C ASP A 76 -4.13 -7.83 5.04
N VAL A 77 -3.64 -7.26 3.94
CA VAL A 77 -4.48 -6.53 2.99
C VAL A 77 -5.25 -7.55 2.17
N ARG A 78 -6.58 -7.49 2.22
CA ARG A 78 -7.45 -8.34 1.39
C ARG A 78 -7.41 -7.91 -0.09
N PRO A 79 -7.56 -8.84 -1.06
CA PRO A 79 -7.61 -8.49 -2.47
C PRO A 79 -8.66 -7.42 -2.80
N GLU A 80 -9.83 -7.49 -2.18
CA GLU A 80 -10.91 -6.51 -2.30
C GLU A 80 -10.45 -5.14 -1.82
N THR A 81 -9.72 -5.06 -0.71
CA THR A 81 -9.24 -3.76 -0.20
C THR A 81 -8.24 -3.12 -1.16
N MET A 82 -7.26 -3.88 -1.65
CA MET A 82 -6.26 -3.37 -2.60
C MET A 82 -6.88 -2.99 -3.95
N ALA A 83 -7.79 -3.82 -4.49
CA ALA A 83 -8.49 -3.49 -5.72
C ALA A 83 -9.31 -2.20 -5.56
N LYS A 84 -9.96 -2.01 -4.41
CA LYS A 84 -10.76 -0.81 -4.13
C LYS A 84 -9.90 0.45 -4.05
N TRP A 85 -8.74 0.36 -3.39
CA TRP A 85 -7.77 1.45 -3.36
C TRP A 85 -7.33 1.85 -4.76
N ILE A 86 -7.01 0.88 -5.61
CA ILE A 86 -6.57 1.12 -6.99
C ILE A 86 -7.68 1.77 -7.82
N GLU A 87 -8.90 1.21 -7.80
CA GLU A 87 -10.05 1.76 -8.53
C GLU A 87 -10.35 3.21 -8.10
N THR A 88 -10.37 3.47 -6.80
CA THR A 88 -10.60 4.80 -6.23
C THR A 88 -9.49 5.77 -6.65
N GLY A 89 -8.22 5.35 -6.59
CA GLY A 89 -7.09 6.14 -7.06
C GLY A 89 -7.18 6.45 -8.56
N CYS A 90 -7.50 5.45 -9.38
CA CYS A 90 -7.66 5.60 -10.82
C CYS A 90 -8.78 6.57 -11.19
N ALA A 91 -9.94 6.46 -10.53
CA ALA A 91 -11.06 7.36 -10.75
C ALA A 91 -10.70 8.82 -10.37
N ALA A 92 -9.96 9.01 -9.28
CA ALA A 92 -9.61 10.33 -8.78
C ALA A 92 -8.47 11.02 -9.56
N HIS A 93 -7.42 10.29 -9.94
CA HIS A 93 -6.17 10.88 -10.43
C HIS A 93 -5.86 10.57 -11.90
N MET A 94 -6.50 9.56 -12.49
CA MET A 94 -6.21 9.04 -13.83
C MET A 94 -7.48 8.80 -14.65
N SER A 95 -8.49 9.64 -14.44
CA SER A 95 -9.75 9.55 -15.17
C SER A 95 -9.54 9.53 -16.69
N GLY A 96 -10.20 8.60 -17.37
CA GLY A 96 -10.06 8.38 -18.82
C GLY A 96 -8.93 7.45 -19.25
N VAL A 97 -8.10 6.94 -18.31
CA VAL A 97 -7.05 5.97 -18.61
C VAL A 97 -7.56 4.55 -18.39
N ALA A 98 -8.03 3.89 -19.46
CA ALA A 98 -8.64 2.55 -19.38
C ALA A 98 -7.74 1.48 -18.74
N ALA A 99 -6.42 1.55 -18.95
CA ALA A 99 -5.45 0.62 -18.39
C ALA A 99 -4.90 1.03 -17.00
N CYS A 100 -5.54 1.98 -16.31
CA CYS A 100 -5.01 2.49 -15.05
C CYS A 100 -4.86 1.40 -13.99
N PHE A 101 -5.88 0.55 -13.82
CA PHE A 101 -5.87 -0.51 -12.81
C PHE A 101 -4.68 -1.45 -12.99
N ASP A 102 -4.53 -2.02 -14.19
CA ASP A 102 -3.45 -2.96 -14.51
C ASP A 102 -2.07 -2.34 -14.31
N ARG A 103 -1.92 -1.05 -14.63
CA ARG A 103 -0.67 -0.31 -14.40
C ARG A 103 -0.38 -0.17 -12.90
N MET A 104 -1.35 0.24 -12.09
CA MET A 104 -1.14 0.39 -10.65
C MET A 104 -0.82 -0.95 -9.98
N LEU A 105 -1.49 -2.02 -10.39
CA LEU A 105 -1.21 -3.37 -9.90
C LEU A 105 0.19 -3.84 -10.32
N LYS A 106 0.56 -3.64 -11.59
CA LYS A 106 1.91 -3.92 -12.09
C LYS A 106 2.96 -3.20 -11.26
N CYS A 107 2.80 -1.90 -11.01
CA CYS A 107 3.75 -1.13 -10.22
C CYS A 107 3.82 -1.60 -8.76
N ALA A 108 2.69 -2.00 -8.17
CA ALA A 108 2.68 -2.59 -6.82
C ALA A 108 3.52 -3.88 -6.76
N VAL A 109 3.42 -4.71 -7.79
CA VAL A 109 4.21 -5.95 -7.94
C VAL A 109 5.69 -5.64 -8.15
N GLU A 110 6.04 -4.77 -9.10
CA GLU A 110 7.45 -4.46 -9.42
C GLU A 110 8.20 -3.86 -8.23
N LYS A 111 7.53 -3.01 -7.43
CA LYS A 111 8.18 -2.31 -6.31
C LYS A 111 8.27 -3.14 -5.04
N SER A 112 7.26 -3.97 -4.76
CA SER A 112 7.14 -4.63 -3.44
C SER A 112 6.55 -6.03 -3.47
N ASN A 113 6.43 -6.65 -4.65
CA ASN A 113 5.68 -7.89 -4.85
C ASN A 113 4.24 -7.77 -4.31
N ALA A 114 3.64 -6.58 -4.43
CA ALA A 114 2.32 -6.24 -3.88
C ALA A 114 2.19 -6.65 -2.39
N THR A 115 3.26 -6.49 -1.62
CA THR A 115 3.34 -6.92 -0.22
C THR A 115 3.80 -5.78 0.66
N PHE A 116 3.10 -5.59 1.79
CA PHE A 116 3.47 -4.60 2.79
C PHE A 116 4.06 -5.32 3.99
N VAL A 117 5.39 -5.30 4.09
CA VAL A 117 6.12 -5.92 5.20
C VAL A 117 6.15 -4.94 6.38
N ILE A 118 5.48 -5.29 7.47
CA ILE A 118 5.47 -4.52 8.72
C ILE A 118 6.82 -4.67 9.43
N GLY A 119 7.37 -5.87 9.43
CA GLY A 119 8.63 -6.19 10.10
C GLY A 119 9.28 -7.43 9.50
N GLY A 120 10.60 -7.51 9.55
CA GLY A 120 11.35 -8.72 9.15
C GLY A 120 11.96 -8.61 7.77
N ASN A 121 12.38 -9.75 7.23
CA ASN A 121 13.17 -9.81 6.01
C ASN A 121 12.30 -10.12 4.79
N LEU A 122 12.44 -9.34 3.72
CA LEU A 122 12.01 -9.68 2.37
C LEU A 122 13.24 -9.81 1.50
N ALA A 123 13.69 -11.05 1.28
CA ALA A 123 14.78 -11.33 0.36
C ALA A 123 14.37 -10.90 -1.06
N ALA A 124 15.20 -10.08 -1.69
CA ALA A 124 14.96 -9.56 -3.03
C ALA A 124 16.18 -9.78 -3.93
N GLU A 125 15.92 -10.25 -5.15
CA GLU A 125 16.96 -10.36 -6.17
C GLU A 125 17.30 -8.98 -6.73
N ARG A 126 18.58 -8.61 -6.68
CA ARG A 126 19.12 -7.39 -7.27
C ARG A 126 20.37 -7.75 -8.08
N LYS A 127 20.31 -7.51 -9.39
CA LYS A 127 21.41 -7.76 -10.33
C LYS A 127 21.93 -9.22 -10.28
N GLY A 128 21.03 -10.20 -10.18
CA GLY A 128 21.38 -11.62 -10.13
C GLY A 128 21.78 -12.14 -8.74
N THR A 129 21.75 -11.29 -7.71
CA THR A 129 22.08 -11.68 -6.33
C THR A 129 20.88 -11.45 -5.43
N VAL A 130 20.46 -12.49 -4.71
CA VAL A 130 19.44 -12.38 -3.66
C VAL A 130 20.08 -11.70 -2.44
N THR A 131 19.46 -10.62 -1.97
CA THR A 131 19.94 -9.84 -0.83
C THR A 131 18.83 -9.65 0.19
N ASN A 132 19.21 -9.58 1.47
CA ASN A 132 18.26 -9.32 2.56
C ASN A 132 17.82 -7.85 2.55
N LEU A 133 16.52 -7.62 2.71
CA LEU A 133 15.94 -6.30 2.93
C LEU A 133 15.04 -6.38 4.16
N PHE A 134 15.46 -5.70 5.23
CA PHE A 134 14.71 -5.60 6.47
C PHE A 134 13.79 -4.40 6.42
N TYR A 135 12.54 -4.64 6.82
CA TYR A 135 11.48 -3.65 6.77
C TYR A 135 11.02 -3.26 8.18
N ARG A 136 10.54 -2.01 8.28
CA ARG A 136 9.76 -1.51 9.39
C ARG A 136 8.61 -0.66 8.84
N ASN A 137 7.37 -1.01 9.19
CA ASN A 137 6.13 -0.36 8.71
C ASN A 137 6.15 -0.09 7.19
N GLY A 138 6.56 -1.07 6.38
CA GLY A 138 6.58 -0.95 4.92
C GLY A 138 7.76 -0.16 4.35
N VAL A 139 8.72 0.28 5.17
CA VAL A 139 9.93 0.99 4.74
C VAL A 139 11.16 0.11 4.96
N VAL A 140 12.08 0.08 4.00
CA VAL A 140 13.36 -0.61 4.17
C VAL A 140 14.23 0.18 5.16
N VAL A 141 14.62 -0.45 6.27
CA VAL A 141 15.44 0.16 7.32
C VAL A 141 16.85 -0.40 7.29
N ALA A 142 17.86 0.45 7.47
CA ALA A 142 19.24 -0.01 7.53
C ALA A 142 19.45 -0.95 8.73
N THR A 143 20.04 -2.10 8.45
CA THR A 143 20.52 -3.06 9.45
C THR A 143 21.90 -3.55 9.01
N PRO A 144 22.70 -4.14 9.91
CA PRO A 144 23.98 -4.74 9.53
C PRO A 144 23.89 -5.82 8.45
N GLN A 145 22.71 -6.41 8.23
CA GLN A 145 22.48 -7.49 7.27
C GLN A 145 21.81 -7.03 5.97
N ASN A 146 21.36 -5.77 5.90
CA ASN A 146 20.73 -5.24 4.69
C ASN A 146 21.68 -5.21 3.50
N GLY A 147 21.18 -5.63 2.34
CA GLY A 147 21.94 -5.66 1.09
C GLY A 147 23.02 -6.75 1.04
N LYS A 148 23.17 -7.55 2.09
CA LYS A 148 24.05 -8.72 2.10
C LYS A 148 23.33 -9.95 1.57
N ALA A 149 24.09 -10.83 0.92
CA ALA A 149 23.61 -12.12 0.41
C ALA A 149 23.70 -13.24 1.46
N ASP A 150 24.41 -13.01 2.56
CA ASP A 150 24.58 -13.99 3.63
C ASP A 150 23.22 -14.36 4.24
N ALA A 151 23.02 -15.65 4.50
CA ALA A 151 21.82 -16.11 5.18
C ALA A 151 21.80 -15.57 6.62
N VAL A 152 20.71 -14.91 6.99
CA VAL A 152 20.50 -14.45 8.37
C VAL A 152 19.74 -15.54 9.14
N PRO A 153 20.22 -16.03 10.29
CA PRO A 153 19.49 -17.00 11.09
C PRO A 153 18.09 -16.50 11.48
N VAL A 154 17.09 -17.39 11.48
CA VAL A 154 15.69 -17.03 11.81
C VAL A 154 15.57 -16.26 13.14
N PRO A 155 16.23 -16.64 14.25
CA PRO A 155 16.15 -15.88 15.49
C PRO A 155 16.66 -14.43 15.38
N GLU A 156 17.68 -14.20 14.53
CA GLU A 156 18.18 -12.85 14.26
C GLU A 156 17.19 -12.06 13.39
N GLN A 157 16.57 -12.71 12.40
CA GLN A 157 15.51 -12.08 11.60
C GLN A 157 14.31 -11.67 12.46
N GLU A 158 13.87 -12.53 13.38
CA GLU A 158 12.75 -12.23 14.28
C GLU A 158 13.08 -11.10 15.26
N LYS A 159 14.32 -11.05 15.76
CA LYS A 159 14.82 -9.93 16.55
C LYS A 159 14.77 -8.62 15.76
N LEU A 160 15.27 -8.64 14.52
CA LEU A 160 15.27 -7.46 13.64
C LEU A 160 13.85 -7.05 13.22
N ALA A 161 12.94 -8.00 13.07
CA ALA A 161 11.54 -7.71 12.77
C ALA A 161 10.86 -6.87 13.85
N ARG A 162 11.26 -7.06 15.11
CA ARG A 162 10.77 -6.36 16.30
C ARG A 162 11.61 -5.13 16.66
N LEU A 163 12.40 -4.62 15.71
CA LEU A 163 13.12 -3.37 15.90
C LEU A 163 12.11 -2.24 16.17
N SER A 164 12.24 -1.60 17.34
CA SER A 164 11.43 -0.44 17.71
C SER A 164 11.60 0.70 16.70
N GLU A 165 10.57 1.51 16.48
CA GLU A 165 10.61 2.67 15.57
C GLU A 165 11.74 3.66 15.96
N SER A 166 11.97 3.87 17.25
CA SER A 166 13.07 4.70 17.79
C SER A 166 14.47 4.10 17.59
N GLY A 167 14.55 2.80 17.33
CA GLY A 167 15.81 2.06 17.08
C GLY A 167 16.24 2.07 15.62
N VAL A 168 15.47 2.71 14.73
CA VAL A 168 15.80 2.80 13.31
C VAL A 168 16.86 3.88 13.09
N GLU A 169 18.08 3.45 12.77
CA GLU A 169 19.23 4.34 12.56
C GLU A 169 19.22 5.02 11.19
N ALA A 170 18.71 4.35 10.16
CA ALA A 170 18.55 4.91 8.82
C ALA A 170 17.46 4.19 8.02
N MET A 171 16.96 4.84 6.98
CA MET A 171 16.00 4.29 6.02
C MET A 171 16.63 4.23 4.63
N ALA A 172 16.68 3.05 4.04
CA ALA A 172 17.12 2.89 2.66
C ALA A 172 16.01 3.41 1.71
N GLY A 173 16.41 3.94 0.54
CA GLY A 173 15.45 4.49 -0.42
C GLY A 173 14.70 5.73 0.10
N GLY A 174 15.29 6.50 1.02
CA GLY A 174 14.74 7.77 1.49
C GLY A 174 13.40 7.69 2.23
N GLY A 175 13.00 6.49 2.69
CA GLY A 175 11.74 6.30 3.39
C GLY A 175 10.56 5.96 2.48
N ALA A 176 10.81 5.50 1.24
CA ALA A 176 9.77 5.01 0.34
C ALA A 176 8.92 3.91 0.99
N VAL A 177 7.59 4.06 0.88
CA VAL A 177 6.62 3.12 1.49
C VAL A 177 6.23 2.04 0.49
N ALA A 178 6.19 0.78 0.96
CA ALA A 178 5.80 -0.39 0.18
C ALA A 178 4.44 -0.24 -0.55
N PHE A 179 4.15 -1.20 -1.43
CA PHE A 179 3.26 -1.08 -2.58
C PHE A 179 3.86 -0.25 -3.70
N TRP A 180 3.81 1.08 -3.65
CA TRP A 180 4.15 1.93 -4.79
C TRP A 180 5.46 2.71 -4.63
N HIS A 181 6.19 2.51 -3.53
CA HIS A 181 7.37 3.32 -3.17
C HIS A 181 7.03 4.81 -3.05
N THR A 182 5.89 5.13 -2.44
CA THR A 182 5.51 6.53 -2.20
C THR A 182 6.52 7.19 -1.27
N MET A 183 7.17 8.25 -1.75
CA MET A 183 8.13 9.01 -0.96
C MET A 183 7.44 9.94 0.04
N PRO A 184 8.09 10.32 1.16
CA PRO A 184 7.50 11.21 2.15
C PRO A 184 6.96 12.52 1.55
N TYR A 185 7.73 13.16 0.66
CA TYR A 185 7.32 14.42 0.03
C TYR A 185 6.11 14.25 -0.92
N GLN A 186 5.98 13.10 -1.60
CA GLN A 186 4.84 12.79 -2.46
C GLN A 186 3.57 12.58 -1.63
N PHE A 187 3.71 11.90 -0.49
CA PHE A 187 2.62 11.70 0.46
C PHE A 187 2.20 13.01 1.13
N ALA A 188 3.15 13.88 1.50
CA ALA A 188 2.89 15.14 2.19
C ALA A 188 1.88 16.04 1.45
N VAL A 189 1.86 16.02 0.11
CA VAL A 189 0.89 16.77 -0.71
C VAL A 189 -0.56 16.36 -0.44
N LYS A 190 -0.79 15.11 0.00
CA LYS A 190 -2.12 14.58 0.36
C LYS A 190 -2.42 14.60 1.86
N ALA A 191 -1.46 15.03 2.68
CA ALA A 191 -1.52 14.91 4.14
C ALA A 191 -0.73 16.03 4.83
N ILE A 192 -0.92 17.27 4.36
CA ILE A 192 -0.23 18.46 4.86
C ILE A 192 -0.46 18.64 6.38
N ASP A 193 -1.61 18.18 6.86
CA ASP A 193 -2.04 18.22 8.26
C ASP A 193 -1.24 17.29 9.19
N LEU A 194 -0.53 16.28 8.67
CA LEU A 194 0.12 15.25 9.49
C LEU A 194 1.56 15.60 9.93
N GLY A 195 2.12 16.69 9.42
CA GLY A 195 3.49 17.12 9.72
C GLY A 195 4.52 16.09 9.24
N VAL A 196 4.40 15.65 7.98
CA VAL A 196 5.32 14.70 7.35
C VAL A 196 6.73 15.30 7.35
N PRO A 197 7.75 14.62 7.91
CA PRO A 197 9.10 15.16 7.90
C PRO A 197 9.64 15.28 6.48
N ALA A 198 10.27 16.41 6.16
CA ALA A 198 10.86 16.66 4.85
C ALA A 198 12.04 15.72 4.53
N GLU A 199 12.75 15.26 5.56
CA GLU A 199 13.93 14.40 5.47
C GLU A 199 13.94 13.37 6.59
N MET A 200 14.60 12.23 6.37
CA MET A 200 14.70 11.11 7.32
C MET A 200 16.06 11.03 8.02
N ASN A 201 16.69 12.19 8.24
CA ASN A 201 18.06 12.30 8.74
C ASN A 201 18.22 12.27 10.27
N THR A 202 17.17 12.54 11.04
CA THR A 202 17.21 12.43 12.51
C THR A 202 16.37 11.26 13.02
N PRO A 203 16.70 10.69 14.20
CA PRO A 203 15.89 9.62 14.83
C PRO A 203 14.41 10.01 14.97
N ASP A 204 14.13 11.20 15.51
CA ASP A 204 12.75 11.67 15.73
C ASP A 204 11.95 11.77 14.43
N ARG A 205 12.57 12.25 13.34
CA ARG A 205 11.92 12.34 12.03
C ARG A 205 11.62 10.96 11.47
N ARG A 206 12.54 10.01 11.59
CA ARG A 206 12.34 8.61 11.17
C ARG A 206 11.23 7.94 11.96
N GLN A 207 11.26 8.06 13.27
CA GLN A 207 10.21 7.54 14.14
C GLN A 207 8.85 8.14 13.77
N ARG A 208 8.77 9.48 13.65
CA ARG A 208 7.53 10.16 13.27
C ARG A 208 7.00 9.67 11.93
N TRP A 209 7.88 9.43 10.95
CA TRP A 209 7.45 8.91 9.65
C TRP A 209 6.86 7.50 9.76
N LEU A 210 7.52 6.60 10.51
CA LEU A 210 7.01 5.24 10.74
C LEU A 210 5.66 5.23 11.47
N GLU A 211 5.46 6.14 12.44
CA GLU A 211 4.19 6.34 13.13
C GLU A 211 3.09 6.81 12.17
N ILE A 212 3.37 7.80 11.31
CA ILE A 212 2.44 8.28 10.29
C ILE A 212 2.04 7.14 9.36
N ILE A 213 3.02 6.37 8.86
CA ILE A 213 2.74 5.25 7.95
C ILE A 213 1.82 4.23 8.61
N ARG A 214 2.13 3.84 9.85
CA ARG A 214 1.30 2.87 10.60
C ARG A 214 -0.13 3.38 10.79
N ALA A 215 -0.29 4.62 11.26
CA ALA A 215 -1.61 5.21 11.46
C ALA A 215 -2.41 5.30 10.15
N GLU A 216 -1.77 5.75 9.07
CA GLU A 216 -2.41 5.96 7.78
C GLU A 216 -2.77 4.67 7.06
N LEU A 217 -1.95 3.62 7.14
CA LEU A 217 -2.33 2.31 6.60
C LEU A 217 -3.46 1.68 7.41
N GLN A 218 -3.45 1.80 8.73
CA GLN A 218 -4.56 1.32 9.57
C GLN A 218 -5.87 2.07 9.27
N ALA A 219 -5.80 3.37 8.97
CA ALA A 219 -6.93 4.15 8.51
C ALA A 219 -7.39 3.72 7.11
N ALA A 220 -6.46 3.55 6.17
CA ALA A 220 -6.74 3.17 4.79
C ALA A 220 -7.48 1.83 4.70
N LEU A 221 -7.17 0.86 5.57
CA LEU A 221 -7.86 -0.44 5.63
C LEU A 221 -9.36 -0.35 5.95
N LYS A 222 -9.80 0.79 6.51
CA LYS A 222 -11.19 1.06 6.89
C LYS A 222 -11.90 1.96 5.86
N THR A 223 -11.24 2.32 4.77
CA THR A 223 -11.75 3.24 3.75
C THR A 223 -11.51 2.72 2.34
N ASP A 224 -12.20 3.30 1.36
CA ASP A 224 -12.02 2.97 -0.05
C ASP A 224 -10.75 3.58 -0.67
N GLY A 225 -10.08 4.48 0.04
CA GLY A 225 -8.91 5.22 -0.44
C GLY A 225 -7.61 4.84 0.26
N ASN A 226 -6.50 5.07 -0.44
CA ASN A 226 -5.16 5.01 0.12
C ASN A 226 -4.40 6.29 -0.24
N ARG A 227 -4.02 7.07 0.78
CA ARG A 227 -3.32 8.35 0.58
C ARG A 227 -1.90 8.17 0.04
N PHE A 228 -1.23 7.05 0.32
CA PHE A 228 0.07 6.75 -0.30
C PHE A 228 -0.06 6.55 -1.81
N LEU A 229 -1.00 5.71 -2.25
CA LEU A 229 -1.30 5.56 -3.67
C LEU A 229 -1.67 6.91 -4.30
N SER A 230 -2.55 7.67 -3.66
CA SER A 230 -2.98 8.97 -4.17
C SER A 230 -1.83 9.98 -4.31
N GLY A 231 -0.91 10.01 -3.34
CA GLY A 231 0.28 10.84 -3.38
C GLY A 231 1.20 10.44 -4.53
N TRP A 232 1.46 9.14 -4.67
CA TRP A 232 2.30 8.61 -5.73
C TRP A 232 1.72 8.84 -7.14
N MET A 233 0.41 8.64 -7.33
CA MET A 233 -0.26 8.90 -8.61
C MET A 233 -0.23 10.38 -8.99
N THR A 234 -0.30 11.28 -8.00
CA THR A 234 -0.26 12.73 -8.23
C THR A 234 1.15 13.19 -8.59
N ALA A 235 2.19 12.53 -8.07
CA ALA A 235 3.57 12.85 -8.39
C ALA A 235 3.97 12.44 -9.82
N HIS A 236 3.42 11.33 -10.33
CA HIS A 236 3.87 10.76 -11.62
C HIS A 236 2.79 10.69 -12.72
N PRO A 237 1.99 11.74 -12.98
CA PRO A 237 0.86 11.65 -13.90
C PRO A 237 1.29 11.37 -15.35
N ILE A 238 2.50 11.80 -15.76
CA ILE A 238 3.02 11.59 -17.12
C ILE A 238 3.54 10.17 -17.27
N THR A 239 4.46 9.72 -16.41
CA THR A 239 5.03 8.37 -16.41
C THR A 239 3.95 7.29 -16.32
N LEU A 240 2.91 7.52 -15.52
CA LEU A 240 1.78 6.60 -15.44
C LEU A 240 0.91 6.56 -16.70
N ARG A 241 0.83 7.67 -17.45
CA ARG A 241 0.10 7.71 -18.73
C ARG A 241 0.86 7.00 -19.84
N THR A 242 2.20 7.02 -19.82
CA THR A 242 3.05 6.26 -20.76
C THR A 242 3.07 4.76 -20.46
N GLY A 243 2.63 4.34 -19.26
CA GLY A 243 2.52 2.93 -18.87
C GLY A 243 3.77 2.39 -18.17
N GLU A 244 4.65 3.29 -17.74
CA GLU A 244 5.85 2.98 -16.97
C GLU A 244 5.58 3.13 -15.48
N CYS A 245 6.29 2.35 -14.67
CA CYS A 245 6.30 2.51 -13.22
C CYS A 245 7.45 3.44 -12.86
N ALA A 246 7.13 4.59 -12.26
CA ALA A 246 8.14 5.57 -11.89
C ALA A 246 9.24 4.94 -11.03
N ASP A 247 10.50 5.14 -11.43
CA ASP A 247 11.64 4.76 -10.61
C ASP A 247 11.73 5.70 -9.40
N ASP A 248 12.42 5.29 -8.34
CA ASP A 248 12.65 6.11 -7.14
C ASP A 248 13.54 7.34 -7.45
N ARG A 249 13.99 7.46 -8.71
CA ARG A 249 14.80 8.56 -9.29
C ARG A 249 13.99 9.52 -10.16
N ASP A 250 12.73 9.22 -10.45
CA ASP A 250 11.84 10.07 -11.24
C ASP A 250 11.07 10.98 -10.25
N PRO A 251 11.38 12.30 -10.17
CA PRO A 251 10.80 13.21 -9.20
C PRO A 251 9.31 13.52 -9.42
#